data_AF-A0A401Q9F7-F1
#
_entry.id   AF-A0A401Q9F7-F1
#
_cell.length_a   1.000
_cell.length_b   1.000
_cell.length_c   1.000
_cell.angle_alpha   90.00
_cell.angle_beta   90.00
_cell.angle_gamma   90.00
#
_symmetry.space_group_name_H-M   'P 1'
#
loop_
_entity.id
_entity.type
_entity.pdbx_description
1 polymer ?
#
loop_
_entity_poly.entity_id
_entity_poly.type
_entity_poly.pdbx_seq_one_letter_code
_entity_poly.pdbx_strand_id
1 'polypeptide(L)'
;TGTLNAADLSYVLVKIHWDSTNCSTLNATVTSNGFFSLSPVWIYTEPGNYLITVLADNQISREAKNITVIVLDPAPTALEVKLVQLTEQIPSCVPFNVDETSPLEKVFQGIDYNFEAFVSMGIELSFLWRFSDDNSTHSSQSLQNCSEHQQLDCLLDTVNHTFQNEGVYQVTVNVSNIYDWIQKAIYV
;
A
#
# COMPACT_ATOMS: atom_id res chain seq x y z
N THR A 1 -8.05 -22.03 55.30
CA THR A 1 -8.24 -20.71 54.66
C THR A 1 -6.89 -20.24 54.17
N GLY A 2 -6.61 -20.37 52.88
CA GLY A 2 -5.35 -19.89 52.31
C GLY A 2 -5.36 -18.36 52.24
N THR A 3 -4.37 -17.71 52.82
CA THR A 3 -4.16 -16.26 52.71
C THR A 3 -3.51 -15.95 51.36
N LEU A 4 -4.21 -15.20 50.51
CA LEU A 4 -3.65 -14.62 49.29
C LEU A 4 -2.64 -13.53 49.69
N ASN A 5 -1.38 -13.67 49.27
CA ASN A 5 -0.37 -12.64 49.49
C ASN A 5 -0.45 -11.59 48.37
N ALA A 6 -0.13 -10.33 48.65
CA ALA A 6 -0.10 -9.27 47.63
C ALA A 6 0.88 -9.57 46.47
N ALA A 7 1.89 -10.41 46.71
CA ALA A 7 2.80 -10.92 45.69
C ALA A 7 2.09 -11.80 44.63
N ASP A 8 1.00 -12.47 45.01
CA ASP A 8 0.23 -13.37 44.13
C ASP A 8 -0.60 -12.60 43.08
N LEU A 9 -0.71 -11.27 43.24
CA LEU A 9 -1.39 -10.35 42.32
C LEU A 9 -0.42 -9.41 41.59
N SER A 10 0.88 -9.56 41.80
CA SER A 10 1.89 -8.68 41.19
C SER A 10 2.10 -8.96 39.71
N TYR A 11 1.59 -10.10 39.22
CA TYR A 11 1.73 -10.52 37.82
C TYR A 11 0.43 -11.10 37.27
N VAL A 12 0.20 -10.86 35.98
CA VAL A 12 -0.85 -11.50 35.19
C VAL A 12 -0.17 -12.23 34.04
N LEU A 13 -0.52 -13.50 33.85
CA LEU A 13 -0.12 -14.28 32.69
C LEU A 13 -1.11 -13.95 31.56
N VAL A 14 -0.59 -13.37 30.48
CA VAL A 14 -1.37 -13.06 29.30
C VAL A 14 -0.99 -14.05 28.20
N LYS A 15 -1.97 -14.83 27.76
CA LYS A 15 -1.83 -15.78 26.66
C LYS A 15 -2.65 -15.30 25.48
N ILE A 16 -2.00 -15.10 24.34
CA ILE A 16 -2.63 -14.63 23.12
C ILE A 16 -2.56 -15.75 22.11
N HIS A 17 -3.72 -16.21 21.65
CA HIS A 17 -3.85 -17.09 20.50
C HIS A 17 -4.09 -16.21 19.28
N TRP A 18 -3.11 -16.15 18.38
CA TRP A 18 -3.18 -15.32 17.17
C TRP A 18 -3.99 -15.99 16.06
N ASP A 19 -3.94 -17.33 16.03
CA ASP A 19 -4.71 -18.21 15.17
C ASP A 19 -4.89 -19.60 15.86
N SER A 20 -5.35 -20.61 15.11
CA SER A 20 -5.57 -21.97 15.63
C SER A 20 -4.32 -22.70 16.11
N THR A 21 -3.14 -22.27 15.65
CA THR A 21 -1.85 -22.94 15.84
C THR A 21 -0.84 -22.08 16.60
N ASN A 22 -0.90 -20.76 16.44
CA ASN A 22 0.10 -19.83 16.96
C ASN A 22 -0.35 -19.17 18.25
N CYS A 23 0.56 -19.14 19.22
CA CYS A 23 0.30 -18.57 20.54
C CYS A 23 1.53 -17.88 21.11
N SER A 24 1.32 -16.69 21.69
CA SER A 24 2.29 -16.03 22.55
C SER A 24 1.85 -16.10 24.00
N THR A 25 2.81 -16.26 24.91
CA THR A 25 2.57 -16.23 26.36
C THR A 25 3.52 -15.22 26.97
N LEU A 26 2.97 -14.28 27.74
CA LEU A 26 3.66 -13.11 28.26
C LEU A 26 3.29 -12.93 29.73
N ASN A 27 4.25 -12.48 30.55
CA ASN A 27 3.95 -12.01 31.90
C ASN A 27 3.87 -10.49 31.92
N ALA A 28 2.80 -9.94 32.48
CA ALA A 28 2.64 -8.52 32.71
C ALA A 28 2.79 -8.23 34.21
N THR A 29 3.56 -7.19 34.55
CA THR A 29 3.56 -6.63 35.91
C THR A 29 2.30 -5.80 36.12
N VAL A 30 1.65 -6.02 37.26
CA VAL A 30 0.44 -5.28 37.63
C VAL A 30 0.84 -4.06 38.46
N THR A 31 0.34 -2.88 38.09
CA THR A 31 0.54 -1.65 38.83
C THR A 31 -0.21 -1.70 40.17
N SER A 32 0.15 -0.82 41.10
CA SER A 32 -0.47 -0.78 42.43
C SER A 32 -1.98 -0.51 42.42
N ASN A 33 -2.51 0.08 41.35
CA ASN A 33 -3.94 0.29 41.12
C ASN A 33 -4.62 -0.85 40.33
N GLY A 34 -3.93 -1.97 40.09
CA GLY A 34 -4.50 -3.18 39.46
C GLY A 34 -4.48 -3.20 37.94
N PHE A 35 -3.83 -2.24 37.27
CA PHE A 35 -3.76 -2.14 35.82
C PHE A 35 -2.50 -2.79 35.26
N PHE A 36 -2.55 -3.21 34.00
CA PHE A 36 -1.39 -3.64 33.23
C PHE A 36 -1.65 -3.36 31.75
N SER A 37 -0.58 -3.32 30.95
CA SER A 37 -0.67 -3.14 29.50
C SER A 37 0.44 -3.92 28.80
N LEU A 38 0.11 -4.53 27.66
CA LEU A 38 1.03 -5.24 26.78
C LEU A 38 0.71 -4.92 25.33
N SER A 39 1.74 -4.82 24.50
CA SER A 39 1.62 -4.57 23.06
C SER A 39 2.59 -5.47 22.26
N PRO A 40 2.37 -6.80 22.26
CA PRO A 40 3.20 -7.71 21.46
C PRO A 40 2.93 -7.52 19.97
N VAL A 41 3.97 -7.74 19.16
CA VAL A 41 3.91 -7.65 17.69
C VAL A 41 3.64 -9.05 17.13
N TRP A 42 2.75 -9.12 16.15
CA TRP A 42 2.44 -10.33 15.39
C TRP A 42 2.31 -9.98 13.91
N ILE A 43 2.80 -10.84 13.03
CA ILE A 43 2.73 -10.68 11.57
C ILE A 43 1.94 -11.84 11.00
N TYR A 44 0.87 -11.53 10.26
CA TYR A 44 0.12 -12.51 9.49
C TYR A 44 0.78 -12.66 8.12
N THR A 45 1.10 -13.90 7.75
CA THR A 45 1.77 -14.21 6.47
C THR A 45 0.80 -14.55 5.36
N GLU A 46 -0.47 -14.78 5.68
CA GLU A 46 -1.51 -15.18 4.73
C GLU A 46 -2.75 -14.30 4.90
N PRO A 47 -3.48 -13.99 3.82
CA PRO A 47 -4.77 -13.33 3.91
C PRO A 47 -5.82 -14.28 4.54
N GLY A 48 -6.76 -13.71 5.28
CA GLY A 48 -7.81 -14.50 5.91
C GLY A 48 -8.52 -13.81 7.07
N ASN A 49 -9.49 -14.52 7.63
CA ASN A 49 -10.22 -14.11 8.83
C ASN A 49 -9.62 -14.82 10.05
N TYR A 50 -9.08 -14.06 10.98
CA TYR A 50 -8.43 -14.55 12.18
C TYR A 50 -9.25 -14.20 13.42
N LEU A 51 -9.40 -15.18 14.32
CA LEU A 51 -10.00 -14.97 15.63
C LEU A 51 -8.88 -14.95 16.68
N ILE A 52 -8.50 -13.75 17.10
CA ILE A 52 -7.54 -13.57 18.19
C ILE A 52 -8.27 -13.80 19.51
N THR A 53 -7.73 -14.68 20.34
CA THR A 53 -8.22 -14.90 21.71
C THR A 53 -7.16 -14.48 22.71
N VAL A 54 -7.46 -13.49 23.53
CA VAL A 54 -6.60 -13.02 24.62
C VAL A 54 -7.14 -13.58 25.92
N LEU A 55 -6.33 -14.36 26.63
CA LEU A 55 -6.61 -14.82 27.98
C LEU A 55 -5.69 -14.10 28.96
N ALA A 56 -6.28 -13.53 30.01
CA ALA A 56 -5.57 -13.00 31.16
C ALA A 56 -5.85 -13.90 32.37
N ASP A 57 -4.79 -14.39 33.00
CA ASP A 57 -4.86 -15.37 34.09
C ASP A 57 -4.01 -14.89 35.27
N ASN A 58 -4.58 -14.93 36.47
CA ASN A 58 -3.86 -14.79 37.72
C ASN A 58 -4.31 -15.88 38.71
N GLN A 59 -3.75 -15.91 39.92
CA GLN A 59 -4.06 -16.97 40.88
C GLN A 59 -5.54 -16.98 41.36
N ILE A 60 -6.28 -15.90 41.11
CA ILE A 60 -7.65 -15.71 41.61
C ILE A 60 -8.69 -15.89 40.49
N SER A 61 -8.35 -15.46 39.29
CA SER A 61 -9.31 -15.24 38.21
C SER A 61 -8.69 -15.43 36.84
N ARG A 62 -9.56 -15.79 35.90
CA ARG A 62 -9.26 -15.90 34.48
C ARG A 62 -10.32 -15.18 33.69
N GLU A 63 -9.89 -14.38 32.72
CA GLU A 63 -10.78 -13.75 31.75
C GLU A 63 -10.28 -14.00 30.32
N ALA A 64 -11.21 -14.11 29.38
CA ALA A 64 -10.90 -14.24 27.96
C ALA A 64 -11.72 -13.26 27.13
N LYS A 65 -11.10 -12.68 26.11
CA LYS A 65 -11.75 -11.81 25.11
C LYS A 65 -11.29 -12.19 23.71
N ASN A 66 -12.21 -12.05 22.78
CA ASN A 66 -11.99 -12.37 21.38
C ASN A 66 -12.05 -11.11 20.52
N ILE A 67 -11.19 -11.03 19.52
CA ILE A 67 -11.15 -9.98 18.51
C ILE A 67 -11.05 -10.65 17.15
N THR A 68 -11.86 -10.21 16.19
CA THR A 68 -11.77 -10.68 14.81
C THR A 68 -10.94 -9.71 14.00
N VAL A 69 -9.98 -10.23 13.25
CA VAL A 69 -9.10 -9.47 12.35
C VAL A 69 -9.25 -10.04 10.94
N ILE A 70 -9.38 -9.15 9.96
CA ILE A 70 -9.41 -9.51 8.54
C ILE A 70 -8.08 -9.05 7.94
N VAL A 71 -7.31 -10.00 7.43
CA VAL A 71 -6.05 -9.76 6.74
C VAL A 71 -6.32 -9.89 5.25
N LEU A 72 -5.93 -8.88 4.49
CA LEU A 72 -6.13 -8.80 3.05
C LEU A 72 -4.79 -8.57 2.36
N ASP A 73 -4.67 -9.08 1.16
CA ASP A 73 -3.58 -8.69 0.27
C ASP A 73 -3.78 -7.25 -0.21
N PRO A 74 -2.68 -6.51 -0.48
CA PRO A 74 -2.78 -5.11 -0.86
C PRO A 74 -3.30 -4.95 -2.29
N ALA A 75 -4.41 -4.21 -2.42
CA ALA A 75 -4.90 -3.67 -3.69
C ALA A 75 -4.09 -2.42 -4.10
N PRO A 76 -4.03 -2.07 -5.39
CA PRO A 76 -3.34 -0.86 -5.83
C PRO A 76 -3.98 0.40 -5.22
N THR A 77 -3.18 1.28 -4.62
CA THR A 77 -3.68 2.57 -4.10
C THR A 77 -2.72 3.73 -4.34
N ALA A 78 -3.26 4.95 -4.23
CA ALA A 78 -2.53 6.22 -4.38
C ALA A 78 -1.69 6.28 -5.68
N LEU A 79 -2.36 6.06 -6.81
CA LEU A 79 -1.74 6.16 -8.13
C LEU A 79 -1.30 7.60 -8.43
N GLU A 80 -0.01 7.76 -8.71
CA GLU A 80 0.61 8.96 -9.20
C GLU A 80 1.16 8.74 -10.61
N VAL A 81 1.10 9.78 -11.43
CA VAL A 81 1.58 9.76 -12.82
C VAL A 81 2.41 11.01 -13.00
N LYS A 82 3.60 10.84 -13.58
CA LYS A 82 4.56 11.91 -13.77
C LYS A 82 5.17 11.83 -15.16
N LEU A 83 5.33 12.98 -15.78
CA LEU A 83 6.16 13.15 -16.96
C LEU A 83 7.59 13.49 -16.53
N VAL A 84 8.57 12.72 -16.98
CA VAL A 84 9.99 12.96 -16.67
C VAL A 84 10.62 13.75 -17.80
N GLN A 85 11.02 14.99 -17.49
CA GLN A 85 11.63 15.90 -18.46
C GLN A 85 12.91 16.51 -17.91
N LEU A 86 13.88 16.75 -18.79
CA LEU A 86 14.99 17.63 -18.50
C LEU A 86 14.52 19.09 -18.62
N THR A 87 15.12 19.99 -17.83
CA THR A 87 14.76 21.43 -17.84
C THR A 87 14.82 22.06 -19.23
N GLU A 88 15.72 21.57 -20.09
CA GLU A 88 15.91 22.05 -21.47
C GLU A 88 14.79 21.59 -22.43
N GLN A 89 14.00 20.58 -22.04
CA GLN A 89 12.95 19.97 -22.84
C GLN A 89 11.54 20.48 -22.49
N ILE A 90 11.45 21.53 -21.67
CA ILE A 90 10.19 22.13 -21.24
C ILE A 90 9.89 23.35 -22.14
N PRO A 91 8.83 23.30 -22.98
CA PRO A 91 8.44 24.44 -23.80
C PRO A 91 8.04 25.65 -22.94
N SER A 92 8.57 26.82 -23.28
CA SER A 92 8.25 28.08 -22.60
C SER A 92 6.95 28.71 -23.06
N CYS A 93 6.51 28.45 -24.29
CA CYS A 93 5.27 28.96 -24.87
C CYS A 93 4.50 27.85 -25.61
N VAL A 94 3.17 27.97 -25.63
CA VAL A 94 2.27 27.13 -26.44
C VAL A 94 1.69 28.01 -27.55
N PRO A 95 1.80 27.64 -28.83
CA PRO A 95 1.43 28.52 -29.95
C PRO A 95 -0.10 28.61 -30.21
N PHE A 96 -0.91 27.93 -29.41
CA PHE A 96 -2.37 27.91 -29.51
C PHE A 96 -3.02 28.17 -28.14
N ASN A 97 -4.29 28.59 -28.15
CA ASN A 97 -5.04 28.82 -26.91
C ASN A 97 -5.29 27.49 -26.18
N VAL A 98 -4.73 27.39 -24.98
CA VAL A 98 -5.01 26.32 -24.02
C VAL A 98 -5.68 26.91 -22.80
N ASP A 99 -6.59 26.13 -22.21
CA ASP A 99 -7.20 26.49 -20.94
C ASP A 99 -6.17 26.34 -19.82
N GLU A 100 -5.64 27.48 -19.34
CA GLU A 100 -4.63 27.52 -18.28
C GLU A 100 -5.16 27.08 -16.90
N THR A 101 -6.47 26.84 -16.77
CA THR A 101 -7.07 26.40 -15.49
C THR A 101 -6.90 24.91 -15.22
N SER A 102 -6.51 24.13 -16.24
CA SER A 102 -6.25 22.70 -16.11
C SER A 102 -4.74 22.42 -16.08
N PRO A 103 -4.24 21.53 -15.20
CA PRO A 103 -2.84 21.13 -15.20
C PRO A 103 -2.53 20.42 -16.52
N LEU A 104 -1.63 21.03 -17.30
CA LEU A 104 -1.19 20.56 -18.61
C LEU A 104 0.33 20.46 -18.58
N GLU A 105 0.85 19.26 -18.85
CA GLU A 105 2.27 19.05 -19.09
C GLU A 105 2.64 19.55 -20.48
N LYS A 106 3.82 20.12 -20.68
CA LYS A 106 4.22 20.68 -21.99
C LYS A 106 5.40 19.93 -22.55
N VAL A 107 5.32 19.53 -23.81
CA VAL A 107 6.35 18.76 -24.52
C VAL A 107 6.65 19.34 -25.90
N PHE A 108 7.83 19.05 -26.44
CA PHE A 108 8.16 19.30 -27.84
C PHE A 108 7.72 18.13 -28.72
N GLN A 109 7.14 18.44 -29.88
CA GLN A 109 6.78 17.44 -30.89
C GLN A 109 8.02 16.66 -31.36
N GLY A 110 7.87 15.35 -31.58
CA GLY A 110 8.91 14.49 -32.15
C GLY A 110 10.06 14.16 -31.19
N ILE A 111 9.91 14.48 -29.90
CA ILE A 111 10.87 14.12 -28.84
C ILE A 111 10.27 13.00 -27.99
N ASP A 112 11.13 12.05 -27.63
CA ASP A 112 10.81 10.94 -26.75
C ASP A 112 10.73 11.40 -25.29
N TYR A 113 9.65 11.02 -24.60
CA TYR A 113 9.44 11.35 -23.19
C TYR A 113 9.08 10.11 -22.38
N ASN A 114 9.65 10.03 -21.18
CA ASN A 114 9.32 8.97 -20.22
C ASN A 114 8.16 9.39 -19.33
N PHE A 115 7.16 8.51 -19.27
CA PHE A 115 6.03 8.57 -18.36
C PHE A 115 6.23 7.55 -17.26
N GLU A 116 6.12 7.99 -16.01
CA GLU A 116 6.21 7.15 -14.83
C GLU A 116 4.85 7.05 -14.16
N ALA A 117 4.41 5.84 -13.84
CA ALA A 117 3.27 5.58 -12.97
C ALA A 117 3.74 4.88 -11.70
N PHE A 118 3.35 5.41 -10.54
CA PHE A 118 3.71 4.88 -9.24
C PHE A 118 2.46 4.63 -8.40
N VAL A 119 2.43 3.52 -7.64
CA VAL A 119 1.42 3.27 -6.60
C VAL A 119 2.09 3.10 -5.24
N SER A 120 1.44 3.53 -4.16
CA SER A 120 2.03 3.43 -2.81
C SER A 120 1.97 2.02 -2.22
N MET A 121 1.07 1.19 -2.72
CA MET A 121 0.92 -0.21 -2.32
C MET A 121 0.28 -1.02 -3.45
N GLY A 122 0.46 -2.34 -3.40
CA GLY A 122 -0.16 -3.30 -4.30
C GLY A 122 0.72 -4.53 -4.49
N ILE A 123 0.13 -5.66 -4.87
CA ILE A 123 0.85 -6.84 -5.34
C ILE A 123 0.33 -7.29 -6.71
N GLU A 124 1.18 -8.00 -7.46
CA GLU A 124 0.85 -8.59 -8.78
C GLU A 124 0.17 -7.58 -9.73
N LEU A 125 0.78 -6.41 -9.84
CA LEU A 125 0.22 -5.28 -10.55
C LEU A 125 0.33 -5.46 -12.06
N SER A 126 -0.72 -5.07 -12.77
CA SER A 126 -0.75 -4.92 -14.22
C SER A 126 -1.00 -3.45 -14.55
N PHE A 127 -0.08 -2.85 -15.30
CA PHE A 127 -0.17 -1.47 -15.79
C PHE A 127 -0.65 -1.49 -17.23
N LEU A 128 -1.61 -0.63 -17.55
CA LEU A 128 -2.12 -0.43 -18.90
C LEU A 128 -2.17 1.06 -19.23
N TRP A 129 -1.25 1.49 -20.07
CA TRP A 129 -1.18 2.84 -20.61
C TRP A 129 -1.97 2.96 -21.90
N ARG A 130 -2.56 4.13 -22.12
CA ARG A 130 -3.25 4.53 -23.34
C ARG A 130 -2.89 5.96 -23.69
N PHE A 131 -2.44 6.18 -24.93
CA PHE A 131 -2.09 7.49 -25.46
C PHE A 131 -3.13 7.89 -26.50
N SER A 132 -3.76 9.07 -26.35
CA SER A 132 -4.88 9.46 -27.21
C SER A 132 -4.45 10.03 -28.58
N ASP A 133 -3.17 10.35 -28.78
CA ASP A 133 -2.64 10.93 -30.01
C ASP A 133 -2.61 9.91 -31.15
N ASP A 134 -2.25 8.67 -30.85
CA ASP A 134 -2.16 7.57 -31.83
C ASP A 134 -2.98 6.33 -31.43
N ASN A 135 -3.67 6.38 -30.28
CA ASN A 135 -4.43 5.27 -29.69
C ASN A 135 -3.56 4.03 -29.39
N SER A 136 -2.24 4.23 -29.20
CA SER A 136 -1.32 3.19 -28.75
C SER A 136 -1.60 2.80 -27.30
N THR A 137 -1.25 1.56 -26.99
CA THR A 137 -1.39 1.00 -25.66
C THR A 137 -0.14 0.25 -25.26
N HIS A 138 0.32 0.46 -24.03
CA HIS A 138 1.45 -0.27 -23.46
C HIS A 138 0.98 -1.00 -22.22
N SER A 139 1.32 -2.28 -22.11
CA SER A 139 0.99 -3.08 -20.93
C SER A 139 2.23 -3.73 -20.36
N SER A 140 2.37 -3.65 -19.05
CA SER A 140 3.41 -4.35 -18.29
C SER A 140 2.80 -5.04 -17.08
N GLN A 141 3.51 -6.04 -16.56
CA GLN A 141 3.16 -6.72 -15.33
C GLN A 141 4.36 -6.63 -14.39
N SER A 142 4.11 -6.30 -13.13
CA SER A 142 5.14 -6.32 -12.10
C SER A 142 5.68 -7.75 -11.95
N LEU A 143 6.97 -7.88 -11.65
CA LEU A 143 7.59 -9.20 -11.43
C LEU A 143 6.90 -9.93 -10.27
N GLN A 144 6.56 -11.21 -10.47
CA GLN A 144 6.19 -12.10 -9.37
C GLN A 144 7.41 -12.27 -8.46
N ASN A 145 7.30 -11.86 -7.19
CA ASN A 145 8.34 -11.86 -6.14
C ASN A 145 9.19 -10.59 -6.04
N CYS A 146 8.53 -9.47 -5.77
CA CYS A 146 9.16 -8.25 -5.27
C CYS A 146 9.66 -8.51 -3.84
N SER A 147 10.92 -8.92 -3.70
CA SER A 147 11.55 -8.98 -2.38
C SER A 147 11.56 -7.58 -1.74
N GLU A 148 11.69 -7.49 -0.40
CA GLU A 148 11.76 -6.19 0.32
C GLU A 148 12.80 -5.21 -0.26
N HIS A 149 13.80 -5.70 -0.99
CA HIS A 149 14.87 -4.89 -1.60
C HIS A 149 14.57 -4.46 -3.05
N GLN A 150 13.51 -4.99 -3.68
CA GLN A 150 13.07 -4.69 -5.06
C GLN A 150 11.64 -4.13 -5.09
N GLN A 151 11.11 -3.74 -3.94
CA GLN A 151 9.72 -3.32 -3.79
C GLN A 151 9.38 -2.08 -4.63
N LEU A 152 10.36 -1.20 -4.87
CA LEU A 152 10.17 -0.01 -5.71
C LEU A 152 9.93 -0.36 -7.19
N ASP A 153 10.64 -1.37 -7.71
CA ASP A 153 10.58 -1.77 -9.12
C ASP A 153 9.23 -2.40 -9.50
N CYS A 154 8.45 -2.84 -8.52
CA CYS A 154 7.14 -3.43 -8.74
C CYS A 154 5.98 -2.45 -8.60
N LEU A 155 6.22 -1.34 -7.92
CA LEU A 155 5.23 -0.30 -7.68
C LEU A 155 5.35 0.84 -8.70
N LEU A 156 6.39 0.81 -9.54
CA LEU A 156 6.69 1.78 -10.57
C LEU A 156 6.65 1.11 -11.95
N ASP A 157 6.05 1.79 -12.93
CA ASP A 157 6.16 1.43 -14.33
C ASP A 157 6.58 2.65 -15.16
N THR A 158 7.39 2.42 -16.19
CA THR A 158 7.92 3.48 -17.05
C THR A 158 7.69 3.13 -18.52
N VAL A 159 7.06 4.05 -19.26
CA VAL A 159 6.84 3.93 -20.71
C VAL A 159 7.41 5.16 -21.41
N ASN A 160 8.06 4.93 -22.55
CA ASN A 160 8.50 6.01 -23.43
C ASN A 160 7.45 6.23 -24.54
N HIS A 161 7.09 7.48 -24.82
CA HIS A 161 6.18 7.85 -25.91
C HIS A 161 6.63 9.13 -26.63
N THR A 162 6.24 9.25 -27.89
CA THR A 162 6.62 10.36 -28.78
C THR A 162 5.39 10.93 -29.46
N PHE A 163 5.06 12.20 -29.18
CA PHE A 163 3.95 12.88 -29.84
C PHE A 163 4.35 13.36 -31.23
N GLN A 164 3.72 12.79 -32.26
CA GLN A 164 4.06 13.07 -33.66
C GLN A 164 3.41 14.34 -34.22
N ASN A 165 2.35 14.84 -33.58
CA ASN A 165 1.60 16.02 -34.03
C ASN A 165 1.41 16.97 -32.85
N GLU A 166 1.22 18.25 -33.14
CA GLU A 166 0.83 19.24 -32.13
C GLU A 166 -0.63 19.05 -31.73
N GLY A 167 -0.92 19.19 -30.43
CA GLY A 167 -2.27 19.06 -29.90
C GLY A 167 -2.29 19.02 -28.39
N VAL A 168 -3.47 18.76 -27.83
CA VAL A 168 -3.64 18.39 -26.42
C VAL A 168 -4.10 16.95 -26.40
N TYR A 169 -3.33 16.10 -25.73
CA TYR A 169 -3.53 14.68 -25.69
C TYR A 169 -3.71 14.19 -24.26
N GLN A 170 -4.56 13.18 -24.10
CA GLN A 170 -4.78 12.50 -22.83
C GLN A 170 -3.89 11.28 -22.76
N VAL A 171 -3.12 11.18 -21.68
CA VAL A 171 -2.39 9.96 -21.30
C VAL A 171 -3.09 9.36 -20.11
N THR A 172 -3.55 8.12 -20.25
CA THR A 172 -4.27 7.40 -19.19
C THR A 172 -3.52 6.15 -18.81
N VAL A 173 -3.37 5.89 -17.51
CA VAL A 173 -2.85 4.63 -16.99
C VAL A 173 -3.84 4.02 -16.03
N ASN A 174 -4.09 2.72 -16.20
CA ASN A 174 -4.84 1.89 -15.28
C ASN A 174 -3.85 0.92 -14.62
N VAL A 175 -3.88 0.84 -13.29
CA VAL A 175 -3.11 -0.11 -12.50
C VAL A 175 -4.08 -1.03 -11.79
N SER A 176 -3.94 -2.34 -11.99
CA SER A 176 -4.90 -3.33 -11.52
C SER A 176 -4.22 -4.58 -10.97
N ASN A 177 -4.92 -5.29 -10.09
CA ASN A 177 -4.62 -6.68 -9.75
C ASN A 177 -5.92 -7.48 -9.62
N ILE A 178 -5.86 -8.69 -9.07
CA ILE A 178 -7.05 -9.54 -8.90
C ILE A 178 -8.08 -8.98 -7.89
N TYR A 179 -7.68 -8.00 -7.08
CA TYR A 179 -8.49 -7.46 -5.99
C TYR A 179 -9.17 -6.16 -6.38
N ASP A 180 -8.47 -5.23 -7.05
CA ASP A 180 -9.03 -3.95 -7.48
C ASP A 180 -8.24 -3.29 -8.62
N TRP A 181 -8.71 -2.13 -9.08
CA TRP A 181 -8.02 -1.28 -10.04
C TRP A 181 -8.18 0.21 -9.73
N ILE A 182 -7.19 0.99 -10.12
CA ILE A 182 -7.18 2.46 -10.02
C ILE A 182 -6.68 3.05 -11.34
N GLN A 183 -7.23 4.19 -11.73
CA GLN A 183 -6.87 4.87 -12.97
C GLN A 183 -6.59 6.34 -12.74
N LYS A 184 -5.66 6.88 -13.50
CA LYS A 184 -5.34 8.31 -13.54
C LYS A 184 -5.10 8.75 -14.97
N ALA A 185 -5.45 10.00 -15.25
CA ALA A 185 -5.18 10.64 -16.52
C ALA A 185 -4.43 11.96 -16.29
N ILE A 186 -3.50 12.25 -17.19
CA ILE A 186 -2.85 13.55 -17.33
C ILE A 186 -3.04 14.05 -18.76
N TYR A 187 -2.90 15.36 -18.96
CA TYR A 187 -2.96 15.99 -20.27
C TYR A 187 -1.59 16.54 -20.62
N VAL A 188 -1.21 16.35 -21.88
CA VAL A 188 0.09 16.69 -22.47
C VAL A 188 -0.13 17.50 -23.75
#